data_AF-A0A350WW69-F1
#
_entry.id   AF-A0A350WW69-F1
#
_cell.length_a   1.000
_cell.length_b   1.000
_cell.length_c   1.000
_cell.angle_alpha   90.00
_cell.angle_beta   90.00
_cell.angle_gamma   90.00
#
_symmetry.space_group_name_H-M   'P 1'
#
loop_
_entity.id
_entity.type
_entity.pdbx_description
1 polymer ?
#
loop_
_entity_poly.entity_id
_entity_poly.type
_entity_poly.pdbx_seq_one_letter_code
_entity_poly.pdbx_strand_id
1 'polypeptide(L)'
;VAVLIFFGAAYGPWVGLLAGFIGNTLGDALSGWGFYWNWSLGNGLMGMVAGLAMAAIKDFKAQADIIKAVGFGLAGIVVGMLFASLTEMFTGGIDLNTALVGYFTPAVIGNAVVTIILVPILMIAFAAVASRRGR
;
A
#
# COMPACT_ATOMS: atom_id res chain seq x y z
N VAL A 1 4.38 3.68 -1.86
CA VAL A 1 3.58 2.90 -0.88
C VAL A 1 2.65 3.74 0.00
N ALA A 2 3.11 4.70 0.81
CA ALA A 2 2.16 5.47 1.64
C ALA A 2 1.06 6.20 0.85
N VAL A 3 1.40 6.71 -0.36
CA VAL A 3 0.43 7.33 -1.25
C VAL A 3 -0.69 6.35 -1.63
N LEU A 4 -0.38 5.16 -2.15
CA LEU A 4 -1.42 4.20 -2.54
C LEU A 4 -2.25 3.70 -1.36
N ILE A 5 -1.65 3.53 -0.17
CA ILE A 5 -2.37 3.16 1.05
C ILE A 5 -3.36 4.25 1.42
N PHE A 6 -2.94 5.51 1.39
CA PHE A 6 -3.82 6.66 1.62
C PHE A 6 -4.94 6.73 0.57
N PHE A 7 -4.63 6.56 -0.72
CA PHE A 7 -5.65 6.55 -1.78
C PHE A 7 -6.66 5.40 -1.59
N GLY A 8 -6.20 4.21 -1.19
CA GLY A 8 -7.09 3.13 -0.79
C GLY A 8 -7.99 3.55 0.37
N ALA A 9 -7.42 4.04 1.48
CA ALA A 9 -8.19 4.45 2.65
C ALA A 9 -9.19 5.58 2.35
N ALA A 10 -8.87 6.49 1.43
CA ALA A 10 -9.70 7.63 1.08
C ALA A 10 -10.78 7.34 0.02
N TYR A 11 -10.49 6.45 -0.94
CA TYR A 11 -11.33 6.24 -2.13
C TYR A 11 -11.77 4.77 -2.33
N GLY A 12 -11.39 3.89 -1.42
CA GLY A 12 -11.90 2.52 -1.33
C GLY A 12 -11.00 1.46 -1.94
N PRO A 13 -11.37 0.17 -1.78
CA PRO A 13 -10.51 -0.96 -2.11
C PRO A 13 -10.17 -1.04 -3.60
N TRP A 14 -11.13 -0.73 -4.49
CA TRP A 14 -10.89 -0.76 -5.94
C TRP A 14 -9.92 0.33 -6.40
N VAL A 15 -10.00 1.52 -5.81
CA VAL A 15 -9.04 2.60 -6.11
C VAL A 15 -7.66 2.23 -5.58
N GLY A 16 -7.57 1.65 -4.39
CA GLY A 16 -6.32 1.12 -3.87
C GLY A 16 -5.69 0.04 -4.77
N LEU A 17 -6.51 -0.91 -5.25
CA LEU A 17 -6.07 -1.97 -6.18
C LEU A 17 -5.48 -1.39 -7.46
N LEU A 18 -6.22 -0.52 -8.13
CA LEU A 18 -5.82 0.07 -9.41
C LEU A 18 -4.63 1.01 -9.25
N ALA A 19 -4.64 1.87 -8.22
CA ALA A 19 -3.54 2.78 -7.93
C ALA A 19 -2.24 2.02 -7.60
N GLY A 20 -2.34 0.93 -6.84
CA GLY A 20 -1.19 0.09 -6.53
C GLY A 20 -0.65 -0.65 -7.74
N PHE A 21 -1.53 -1.33 -8.49
CA PHE A 21 -1.12 -2.14 -9.65
C PHE A 21 -0.56 -1.28 -10.79
N ILE A 22 -1.31 -0.25 -11.20
CA ILE A 22 -0.93 0.62 -12.31
C ILE A 22 0.25 1.49 -11.89
N GLY A 23 0.21 2.06 -10.67
CA GLY A 23 1.28 2.91 -10.16
C GLY A 23 2.61 2.19 -10.08
N ASN A 24 2.63 0.93 -9.61
CA ASN A 24 3.86 0.13 -9.57
C ASN A 24 4.33 -0.21 -10.99
N THR A 25 3.43 -0.68 -11.86
CA THR A 25 3.77 -1.05 -13.25
C THR A 25 4.39 0.12 -14.01
N LEU A 26 3.82 1.32 -13.89
CA LEU A 26 4.37 2.52 -14.51
C LEU A 26 5.69 2.93 -13.87
N GLY A 27 5.79 2.87 -12.54
CA GLY A 27 7.03 3.17 -11.81
C GLY A 27 8.19 2.27 -12.26
N ASP A 28 7.94 0.98 -12.38
CA ASP A 28 8.94 -0.01 -12.81
C ASP A 28 9.34 0.21 -14.27
N ALA A 29 8.38 0.47 -15.16
CA ALA A 29 8.65 0.77 -16.56
C ALA A 29 9.50 2.05 -16.73
N LEU A 30 9.17 3.11 -15.98
CA LEU A 30 9.91 4.38 -16.02
C LEU A 30 11.31 4.28 -15.40
N SER A 31 11.49 3.38 -14.43
CA SER A 31 12.77 3.17 -13.74
C SER A 31 13.68 2.15 -14.43
N GLY A 32 13.23 1.55 -15.54
CA GLY A 32 14.00 0.58 -16.32
C GLY A 32 13.91 -0.87 -15.82
N TRP A 33 13.08 -1.16 -14.83
CA TRP A 33 12.87 -2.51 -14.30
C TRP A 33 12.03 -3.37 -15.25
N GLY A 34 11.08 -2.77 -15.98
CA GLY A 34 10.18 -3.48 -16.89
C GLY A 34 8.87 -3.88 -16.21
N PHE A 35 8.25 -4.99 -16.64
CA PHE A 35 6.95 -5.43 -16.12
C PHE A 35 7.09 -6.66 -15.20
N TYR A 36 7.05 -6.41 -13.90
CA TYR A 36 6.98 -7.45 -12.86
C TYR A 36 5.54 -7.60 -12.37
N TRP A 37 4.77 -8.43 -13.05
CA TRP A 37 3.33 -8.57 -12.82
C TRP A 37 2.98 -8.93 -11.36
N ASN A 38 3.80 -9.76 -10.73
CA ASN A 38 3.61 -10.26 -9.38
C ASN A 38 3.83 -9.18 -8.33
N TRP A 39 4.86 -8.35 -8.51
CA TRP A 39 5.12 -7.18 -7.66
C TRP A 39 4.06 -6.10 -7.84
N SER A 40 3.64 -5.84 -9.08
CA SER A 40 2.54 -4.93 -9.36
C SER A 40 1.23 -5.40 -8.73
N LEU A 41 0.90 -6.69 -8.83
CA LEU A 41 -0.28 -7.25 -8.18
C LEU A 41 -0.16 -7.23 -6.65
N GLY A 42 1.02 -7.52 -6.10
CA GLY A 42 1.29 -7.37 -4.66
C GLY A 42 1.02 -5.94 -4.18
N ASN A 43 1.47 -4.93 -4.92
CA ASN A 43 1.17 -3.52 -4.61
C ASN A 43 -0.33 -3.20 -4.75
N GLY A 44 -1.00 -3.77 -5.74
CA GLY A 44 -2.45 -3.67 -5.88
C GLY A 44 -3.20 -4.27 -4.68
N LEU A 45 -2.87 -5.50 -4.28
CA LEU A 45 -3.46 -6.17 -3.11
C LEU A 45 -3.23 -5.37 -1.83
N MET A 46 -2.03 -4.80 -1.67
CA MET A 46 -1.71 -3.90 -0.56
C MET A 46 -2.64 -2.69 -0.51
N GLY A 47 -2.87 -2.03 -1.65
CA GLY A 47 -3.82 -0.91 -1.73
C GLY A 47 -5.27 -1.34 -1.50
N MET A 48 -5.67 -2.50 -2.01
CA MET A 48 -7.01 -3.05 -1.85
C MET A 48 -7.37 -3.31 -0.39
N VAL A 49 -6.48 -4.00 0.34
CA VAL A 49 -6.66 -4.30 1.77
C VAL A 49 -6.64 -3.02 2.59
N ALA A 50 -5.71 -2.09 2.31
CA ALA A 50 -5.69 -0.79 2.94
C ALA A 50 -7.02 -0.03 2.72
N GLY A 51 -7.61 -0.15 1.53
CA GLY A 51 -8.86 0.52 1.20
C GLY A 51 -10.11 0.00 1.89
N LEU A 52 -10.05 -1.16 2.56
CA LEU A 52 -11.11 -1.60 3.46
C LEU A 52 -11.28 -0.65 4.66
N ALA A 53 -10.25 0.11 5.02
CA ALA A 53 -10.32 1.14 6.06
C ALA A 53 -11.36 2.22 5.77
N MET A 54 -11.66 2.47 4.49
CA MET A 54 -12.59 3.52 4.05
C MET A 54 -13.95 3.40 4.74
N ALA A 55 -14.47 2.19 4.91
CA ALA A 55 -15.75 1.96 5.56
C ALA A 55 -15.74 2.29 7.06
N ALA A 56 -14.55 2.38 7.67
CA ALA A 56 -14.36 2.60 9.11
C ALA A 56 -13.85 4.01 9.47
N ILE A 57 -13.44 4.81 8.48
CA ILE A 57 -12.97 6.20 8.63
C ILE A 57 -14.14 7.16 8.50
N LYS A 58 -14.27 8.07 9.47
CA LYS A 58 -15.31 9.11 9.53
C LYS A 58 -14.70 10.51 9.52
N ASP A 59 -13.54 10.68 10.15
CA ASP A 59 -12.82 11.94 10.24
C ASP A 59 -11.31 11.71 10.03
N PHE A 60 -10.78 12.27 8.94
CA PHE A 60 -9.36 12.16 8.58
C PHE A 60 -8.40 12.86 9.56
N LYS A 61 -8.91 13.67 10.48
CA LYS A 61 -8.12 14.32 11.55
C LYS A 61 -8.19 13.56 12.87
N ALA A 62 -9.16 12.66 13.03
CA ALA A 62 -9.34 11.93 14.27
C ALA A 62 -8.25 10.88 14.45
N GLN A 63 -7.58 10.89 15.61
CA GLN A 63 -6.50 9.94 15.92
C GLN A 63 -6.97 8.48 15.78
N ALA A 64 -8.20 8.17 16.20
CA ALA A 64 -8.75 6.81 16.08
C ALA A 64 -8.85 6.34 14.62
N ASP A 65 -9.20 7.24 13.69
CA ASP A 65 -9.35 6.90 12.27
C ASP A 65 -7.99 6.84 11.55
N ILE A 66 -7.03 7.67 11.98
CA ILE A 66 -5.64 7.56 11.56
C ILE A 66 -5.06 6.19 11.97
N ILE A 67 -5.29 5.76 13.21
CA ILE A 67 -4.83 4.44 13.70
C ILE A 67 -5.45 3.32 12.86
N LYS A 68 -6.75 3.40 12.53
CA LYS A 68 -7.38 2.42 11.63
C LYS A 68 -6.71 2.42 10.25
N ALA A 69 -6.53 3.58 9.63
CA ALA A 69 -5.90 3.68 8.32
C ALA A 69 -4.49 3.09 8.30
N VAL A 70 -3.68 3.38 9.33
CA VAL A 70 -2.35 2.78 9.50
C VAL A 70 -2.46 1.28 9.71
N GLY A 71 -3.35 0.80 10.58
CA GLY A 71 -3.54 -0.64 10.85
C GLY A 71 -3.93 -1.45 9.61
N PHE A 72 -4.92 -0.98 8.85
CA PHE A 72 -5.30 -1.59 7.57
C PHE A 72 -4.20 -1.46 6.53
N GLY A 73 -3.45 -0.34 6.52
CA GLY A 73 -2.26 -0.17 5.69
C GLY A 73 -1.19 -1.22 5.97
N LEU A 74 -0.87 -1.46 7.25
CA LEU A 74 0.08 -2.49 7.68
C LEU A 74 -0.40 -3.90 7.30
N ALA A 75 -1.70 -4.19 7.47
CA ALA A 75 -2.28 -5.44 7.01
C ALA A 75 -2.13 -5.62 5.49
N GLY A 76 -2.39 -4.55 4.72
CA GLY A 76 -2.20 -4.56 3.28
C GLY A 76 -0.75 -4.78 2.87
N ILE A 77 0.21 -4.16 3.55
CA ILE A 77 1.64 -4.37 3.30
C ILE A 77 2.00 -5.85 3.47
N VAL A 78 1.56 -6.48 4.57
CA VAL A 78 1.82 -7.90 4.81
C VAL A 78 1.21 -8.74 3.70
N VAL A 79 -0.07 -8.55 3.37
CA VAL A 79 -0.75 -9.34 2.33
C VAL A 79 -0.08 -9.18 0.96
N GLY A 80 0.17 -7.94 0.54
CA GLY A 80 0.73 -7.63 -0.76
C GLY A 80 2.18 -8.09 -0.91
N MET A 81 3.02 -7.84 0.10
CA MET A 81 4.43 -8.23 0.05
C MET A 81 4.60 -9.74 0.19
N LEU A 82 3.76 -10.41 0.99
CA LEU A 82 3.79 -11.88 1.10
C LEU A 82 3.41 -12.52 -0.23
N PHE A 83 2.35 -12.02 -0.89
CA PHE A 83 1.99 -12.46 -2.23
C PHE A 83 3.16 -12.29 -3.21
N ALA A 84 3.70 -11.07 -3.35
CA ALA A 84 4.78 -10.79 -4.28
C ALA A 84 6.00 -11.68 -4.02
N SER A 85 6.40 -11.80 -2.76
CA SER A 85 7.60 -12.56 -2.37
C SER A 85 7.44 -14.07 -2.54
N LEU A 86 6.28 -14.65 -2.20
CA LEU A 86 6.05 -16.09 -2.41
C LEU A 86 5.92 -16.42 -3.90
N THR A 87 5.35 -15.53 -4.70
CA THR A 87 5.25 -15.75 -6.14
C THR A 87 6.62 -15.73 -6.84
N GLU A 88 7.64 -15.09 -6.26
CA GLU A 88 9.01 -15.13 -6.77
C GLU A 88 9.62 -16.53 -6.80
N MET A 89 9.14 -17.43 -5.95
CA MET A 89 9.55 -18.84 -6.00
C MET A 89 9.21 -19.49 -7.35
N PHE A 90 8.13 -19.03 -8.02
CA PHE A 90 7.69 -19.57 -9.29
C PHE A 90 8.18 -18.74 -10.48
N THR A 91 8.29 -17.42 -10.34
CA THR A 91 8.73 -16.53 -11.43
C THR A 91 10.25 -16.46 -11.53
N GLY A 92 10.95 -16.36 -10.40
CA GLY A 92 12.41 -16.24 -10.32
C GLY A 92 13.13 -17.53 -9.90
N GLY A 93 12.39 -18.55 -9.43
CA GLY A 93 12.98 -19.85 -9.04
C GLY A 93 13.75 -19.81 -7.72
N ILE A 94 13.50 -18.81 -6.87
CA ILE A 94 14.17 -18.67 -5.57
C ILE A 94 13.59 -19.65 -4.53
N ASP A 95 14.40 -19.99 -3.53
CA ASP A 95 13.96 -20.80 -2.40
C ASP A 95 13.08 -20.00 -1.40
N LEU A 96 12.40 -20.72 -0.50
CA LEU A 96 11.49 -20.12 0.48
C LEU A 96 12.21 -19.19 1.48
N ASN A 97 13.46 -19.49 1.85
CA ASN A 97 14.22 -18.63 2.75
C ASN A 97 14.53 -17.29 2.06
N THR A 98 14.99 -17.34 0.81
CA THR A 98 15.23 -16.15 0.00
C THR A 98 13.95 -15.34 -0.21
N ALA A 99 12.82 -15.98 -0.48
CA ALA A 99 11.52 -15.31 -0.60
C ALA A 99 11.12 -14.58 0.70
N LEU A 100 11.23 -15.24 1.86
CA LEU A 100 10.76 -14.67 3.13
C LEU A 100 11.75 -13.69 3.77
N VAL A 101 13.02 -14.05 3.83
CA VAL A 101 14.06 -13.27 4.51
C VAL A 101 14.67 -12.24 3.57
N GLY A 102 14.90 -12.62 2.31
CA GLY A 102 15.51 -11.75 1.31
C GLY A 102 14.55 -10.70 0.78
N TYR A 103 13.28 -11.04 0.53
CA TYR A 103 12.31 -10.14 -0.11
C TYR A 103 11.22 -9.65 0.84
N PHE A 104 10.43 -10.57 1.41
CA PHE A 104 9.26 -10.19 2.21
C PHE A 104 9.62 -9.33 3.42
N THR A 105 10.58 -9.78 4.24
CA THR A 105 10.96 -9.12 5.50
C THR A 105 11.42 -7.68 5.29
N PRO A 106 12.43 -7.39 4.43
CA PRO A 106 12.85 -6.00 4.22
C PRO A 106 11.77 -5.15 3.55
N ALA A 107 10.98 -5.72 2.63
CA ALA A 107 9.89 -4.99 1.99
C ALA A 107 8.81 -4.58 3.01
N VAL A 108 8.39 -5.47 3.91
CA VAL A 108 7.44 -5.16 4.97
C VAL A 108 7.98 -4.09 5.90
N ILE A 109 9.22 -4.22 6.37
CA ILE A 109 9.83 -3.25 7.30
C ILE A 109 9.91 -1.86 6.66
N GLY A 110 10.48 -1.77 5.45
CA GLY A 110 10.62 -0.49 4.75
C GLY A 110 9.26 0.17 4.48
N ASN A 111 8.29 -0.60 4.00
CA ASN A 111 6.95 -0.09 3.74
C ASN A 111 6.20 0.30 5.02
N ALA A 112 6.37 -0.45 6.11
CA ALA A 112 5.74 -0.14 7.39
C ALA A 112 6.24 1.19 7.96
N VAL A 113 7.55 1.43 7.95
CA VAL A 113 8.14 2.71 8.40
C VAL A 113 7.55 3.88 7.61
N VAL A 114 7.57 3.78 6.28
CA VAL A 114 7.04 4.83 5.40
C VAL A 114 5.54 5.06 5.65
N THR A 115 4.78 4.00 5.89
CA THR A 115 3.33 4.06 6.11
C THR A 115 2.98 4.70 7.44
N ILE A 116 3.64 4.27 8.52
CA ILE A 116 3.42 4.79 9.88
C ILE A 116 3.69 6.29 9.93
N ILE A 117 4.70 6.78 9.20
CA ILE A 117 5.08 8.18 9.19
C ILE A 117 4.16 8.98 8.25
N LEU A 118 4.00 8.54 7.00
CA LEU A 118 3.41 9.39 5.97
C LEU A 118 1.88 9.31 5.89
N VAL A 119 1.24 8.18 6.24
CA VAL A 119 -0.23 8.08 6.16
C VAL A 119 -0.93 9.09 7.08
N PRO A 120 -0.53 9.27 8.35
CA PRO A 120 -1.10 10.32 9.20
C PRO A 120 -0.98 11.72 8.58
N ILE A 121 0.19 12.04 8.02
CA ILE A 121 0.45 13.33 7.38
C ILE A 121 -0.46 13.53 6.17
N LEU A 122 -0.58 12.52 5.31
CA LEU A 122 -1.44 12.56 4.13
C LEU A 122 -2.92 12.73 4.49
N MET A 123 -3.40 12.03 5.53
CA MET A 123 -4.79 12.17 5.99
C MET A 123 -5.09 13.58 6.50
N ILE A 124 -4.21 14.15 7.34
CA ILE A 124 -4.39 15.51 7.87
C ILE A 124 -4.31 16.55 6.75
N ALA A 125 -3.33 16.42 5.85
CA ALA A 125 -3.18 17.30 4.70
C ALA A 125 -4.40 17.26 3.78
N PHE A 126 -4.93 16.06 3.51
CA PHE A 126 -6.15 15.89 2.73
C PHE A 126 -7.35 16.57 3.38
N ALA A 127 -7.55 16.39 4.68
CA ALA A 127 -8.64 17.02 5.41
C ALA A 127 -8.56 18.56 5.37
N ALA A 128 -7.35 19.12 5.46
CA ALA A 128 -7.11 20.56 5.38
C ALA A 128 -7.40 21.15 3.99
N VAL A 129 -7.11 20.38 2.93
CA VAL A 129 -7.41 20.79 1.54
C VAL A 129 -8.90 20.64 1.23
N ALA A 130 -9.54 19.57 1.69
CA ALA A 130 -10.96 19.32 1.50
C ALA A 130 -11.82 20.44 2.13
N SER A 131 -11.49 20.87 3.35
CA SER A 131 -12.21 21.96 4.03
C SER A 131 -12.11 23.31 3.33
N ARG A 132 -11.06 23.56 2.53
CA ARG A 132 -10.91 24.79 1.74
C ARG A 132 -11.75 24.80 0.47
N ARG A 133 -12.21 23.63 0.02
CA ARG A 133 -13.03 23.48 -1.20
C ARG A 133 -14.53 23.49 -0.92
N GLY A 134 -14.96 23.81 0.31
CA GLY A 134 -16.38 23.94 0.67
C GLY A 134 -17.14 22.63 0.70
N ARG A 135 -16.46 21.51 0.96
CA ARG A 135 -17.07 20.19 1.18
C ARG A 135 -16.88 19.76 2.62
#